data_AF-A0A516Q082-F1
#
_entry.id   AF-A0A516Q082-F1
#
_cell.length_a   1.000
_cell.length_b   1.000
_cell.length_c   1.000
_cell.angle_alpha   90.00
_cell.angle_beta   90.00
_cell.angle_gamma   90.00
#
_symmetry.space_group_name_H-M   'P 1'
#
loop_
_entity.id
_entity.type
_entity.pdbx_description
1 polymer ?
#
loop_
_entity_poly.entity_id
_entity_poly.type
_entity_poly.pdbx_seq_one_letter_code
_entity_poly.pdbx_strand_id
1 'polypeptide(L)'
;MGLGLLVPTGAVGWWDRSRRRASTLAAGRRLAEWARGPDLIDYGRAVADGLRSAGASPLGAEAVRAEIDADGGYRISLADVDENVSALFATALDELLGPVADPRYLLPRFQPDPPGHHPTDLRSAGARWLAGEPLDRTKIIYHAVPDYFGANVDRLQHLLVG
;
A
#
# COMPACT_ATOMS: atom_id res chain seq x y z
N MET A 1 50.82 -2.80 -32.32
CA MET A 1 49.91 -3.97 -32.39
C MET A 1 48.82 -3.77 -31.34
N GLY A 2 47.60 -3.43 -31.75
CA GLY A 2 46.47 -3.21 -30.84
C GLY A 2 45.50 -4.39 -30.90
N LEU A 3 45.30 -5.06 -29.76
CA LEU A 3 44.30 -6.11 -29.59
C LEU A 3 42.95 -5.44 -29.26
N GLY A 4 42.03 -5.45 -30.23
CA GLY A 4 40.65 -5.01 -30.04
C GLY A 4 39.84 -6.07 -29.28
N LEU A 5 39.31 -5.70 -28.11
CA LEU A 5 38.38 -6.53 -27.36
C LEU A 5 37.03 -6.54 -28.07
N LEU A 6 36.66 -7.69 -28.64
CA LEU A 6 35.38 -7.90 -29.29
C LEU A 6 34.37 -8.32 -28.20
N VAL A 7 33.57 -7.37 -27.71
CA VAL A 7 32.45 -7.69 -26.82
C VAL A 7 31.35 -8.34 -27.68
N PRO A 8 30.94 -9.59 -27.41
CA PRO A 8 29.89 -10.22 -28.18
C PRO A 8 28.55 -9.52 -27.87
N THR A 9 28.01 -8.83 -28.88
CA THR A 9 26.72 -8.11 -28.84
C THR A 9 25.54 -8.99 -28.42
N GLY A 10 25.65 -10.32 -28.58
CA GLY A 10 24.64 -11.29 -28.16
C GLY A 10 24.44 -11.40 -26.64
N ALA A 11 25.50 -11.21 -25.84
CA ALA A 11 25.41 -11.29 -24.38
C ALA A 11 24.64 -10.10 -23.79
N VAL A 12 24.86 -8.90 -24.35
CA VAL A 12 24.15 -7.68 -23.95
C VAL A 12 22.67 -7.76 -24.30
N GLY A 13 22.33 -8.26 -25.49
CA GLY A 13 20.92 -8.42 -25.91
C GLY A 13 20.18 -9.54 -25.16
N TRP A 14 20.86 -10.58 -24.68
CA TRP A 14 20.27 -11.61 -23.82
C TRP A 14 20.05 -11.09 -22.39
N TRP A 15 21.00 -10.35 -21.83
CA TRP A 15 20.86 -9.71 -20.53
C TRP A 15 19.79 -8.62 -20.48
N ASP A 16 19.68 -7.77 -21.50
CA ASP A 16 18.63 -6.76 -21.54
C ASP A 16 17.24 -7.41 -21.65
N ARG A 17 17.09 -8.45 -22.49
CA ARG A 17 15.82 -9.19 -22.60
C ARG A 17 15.46 -9.96 -21.32
N SER A 18 16.42 -10.56 -20.64
CA SER A 18 16.17 -11.29 -19.39
C SER A 18 15.82 -10.33 -18.24
N ARG A 19 16.51 -9.19 -18.14
CA ARG A 19 16.19 -8.11 -17.18
C ARG A 19 14.82 -7.51 -17.43
N ARG A 20 14.48 -7.21 -18.69
CA ARG A 20 13.14 -6.73 -19.05
C ARG A 20 12.05 -7.75 -18.73
N ARG A 21 12.28 -9.04 -19.01
CA ARG A 21 11.33 -10.11 -18.64
C ARG A 21 11.14 -10.25 -17.13
N ALA A 22 12.22 -10.12 -16.36
CA ALA A 22 12.16 -10.17 -14.90
C ALA A 22 11.46 -8.92 -14.33
N SER A 23 11.76 -7.73 -14.86
CA SER A 23 11.16 -6.48 -14.40
C SER A 23 9.67 -6.40 -14.70
N THR A 24 9.23 -6.85 -15.88
CA THR A 24 7.79 -6.87 -16.23
C THR A 24 7.03 -7.89 -15.42
N LEU A 25 7.61 -9.07 -15.14
CA LEU A 25 6.97 -10.04 -14.25
C LEU A 25 6.87 -9.51 -12.81
N ALA A 26 7.92 -8.85 -12.31
CA ALA A 26 7.91 -8.25 -10.97
C ALA A 26 6.88 -7.10 -10.87
N ALA A 27 6.80 -6.24 -11.89
CA ALA A 27 5.78 -5.22 -11.99
C ALA A 27 4.37 -5.84 -12.03
N GLY A 28 4.15 -6.88 -12.84
CA GLY A 28 2.88 -7.58 -12.90
C GLY A 28 2.44 -8.18 -11.57
N ARG A 29 3.39 -8.76 -10.81
CA ARG A 29 3.12 -9.29 -9.46
C ARG A 29 2.75 -8.21 -8.47
N ARG A 30 3.46 -7.08 -8.48
CA ARG A 30 3.14 -5.91 -7.65
C ARG A 30 1.77 -5.32 -7.99
N LEU A 31 1.41 -5.29 -9.27
CA LEU A 31 0.07 -4.88 -9.69
C LEU A 31 -0.99 -5.86 -9.18
N ALA A 32 -0.73 -7.16 -9.26
CA ALA A 32 -1.62 -8.19 -8.73
C ALA A 32 -1.77 -8.10 -7.19
N GLU A 33 -0.70 -7.76 -6.47
CA GLU A 33 -0.73 -7.45 -5.04
C GLU A 33 -1.62 -6.23 -4.75
N TRP A 34 -1.42 -5.13 -5.46
CA TRP A 34 -2.25 -3.94 -5.29
C TRP A 34 -3.73 -4.21 -5.59
N ALA A 35 -4.01 -5.01 -6.63
CA ALA A 35 -5.34 -5.42 -7.02
C ALA A 35 -6.03 -6.36 -6.01
N ARG A 36 -5.33 -6.96 -5.04
CA ARG A 36 -5.98 -7.72 -3.94
C ARG A 36 -6.58 -6.80 -2.88
N GLY A 37 -5.99 -5.63 -2.68
CA GLY A 37 -6.33 -4.75 -1.57
C GLY A 37 -5.46 -5.02 -0.34
N PRO A 38 -5.49 -4.09 0.64
CA PRO A 38 -4.75 -4.21 1.90
C PRO A 38 -5.36 -5.28 2.80
N ASP A 39 -4.51 -5.90 3.63
CA ASP A 39 -4.95 -6.74 4.73
C ASP A 39 -5.44 -5.87 5.90
N LEU A 40 -6.17 -6.45 6.85
CA LEU A 40 -6.73 -5.69 7.98
C LEU A 40 -5.65 -4.95 8.79
N ILE A 41 -4.49 -5.60 8.99
CA ILE A 41 -3.34 -5.00 9.70
C ILE A 41 -2.77 -3.76 8.99
N ASP A 42 -2.90 -3.68 7.67
CA ASP A 42 -2.37 -2.54 6.91
C ASP A 42 -3.17 -1.26 7.18
N TYR A 43 -4.47 -1.38 7.49
CA TYR A 43 -5.26 -0.25 7.98
C TYR A 43 -4.77 0.23 9.34
N GLY A 44 -4.49 -0.71 10.26
CA GLY A 44 -3.87 -0.37 11.55
C GLY A 44 -2.53 0.35 11.37
N ARG A 45 -1.67 -0.15 10.48
CA ARG A 45 -0.39 0.51 10.17
C ARG A 45 -0.56 1.92 9.60
N ALA A 46 -1.51 2.10 8.68
CA ALA A 46 -1.81 3.42 8.12
C ALA A 46 -2.30 4.41 9.20
N VAL A 47 -3.15 3.96 10.13
CA VAL A 47 -3.59 4.79 11.27
C VAL A 47 -2.41 5.14 12.17
N ALA A 48 -1.55 4.17 12.52
CA ALA A 48 -0.39 4.40 13.37
C ALA A 48 0.60 5.40 12.74
N ASP A 49 0.91 5.25 11.45
CA ASP A 49 1.75 6.20 10.72
C ASP A 49 1.11 7.59 10.62
N GLY A 50 -0.22 7.66 10.45
CA GLY A 50 -0.96 8.92 10.48
C GLY A 50 -0.88 9.61 11.84
N LEU A 51 -1.05 8.87 12.94
CA LEU A 51 -0.92 9.40 14.29
C LEU A 51 0.50 9.88 14.58
N ARG A 52 1.52 9.11 14.18
CA ARG A 52 2.92 9.51 14.31
C ARG A 52 3.22 10.79 13.53
N SER A 53 2.75 10.84 12.28
CA SER A 53 2.92 12.00 11.40
C SER A 53 2.23 13.26 11.93
N ALA A 54 1.08 13.10 12.60
CA ALA A 54 0.38 14.19 13.28
C ALA A 54 1.00 14.61 14.63
N GLY A 55 2.03 13.89 15.10
CA GLY A 55 2.64 14.10 16.42
C GLY A 55 1.79 13.58 17.59
N ALA A 56 0.79 12.74 17.32
CA ALA A 56 -0.13 12.17 18.31
C ALA A 56 0.42 10.89 18.95
N SER A 57 1.36 10.22 18.27
CA SER A 57 2.01 9.00 18.74
C SER A 57 3.52 9.11 18.55
N PRO A 58 4.34 8.60 19.49
CA PRO A 58 5.78 8.48 19.28
C PRO A 58 6.15 7.36 18.30
N LEU A 59 5.26 6.38 18.11
CA LEU A 59 5.47 5.16 17.31
C LEU A 59 4.48 5.06 16.15
N GLY A 60 4.92 4.45 15.05
CA GLY A 60 4.15 4.28 13.81
C GLY A 60 3.79 2.81 13.55
N ALA A 61 3.71 2.45 12.27
CA ALA A 61 3.36 1.12 11.80
C ALA A 61 4.20 -0.02 12.43
N GLU A 62 5.44 0.25 12.82
CA GLU A 62 6.34 -0.72 13.45
C GLU A 62 5.84 -1.24 14.80
N ALA A 63 5.01 -0.47 15.50
CA ALA A 63 4.46 -0.84 16.80
C ALA A 63 3.10 -1.55 16.70
N VAL A 64 2.54 -1.71 15.51
CA VAL A 64 1.24 -2.37 15.31
C VAL A 64 1.38 -3.88 15.47
N ARG A 65 0.55 -4.45 16.34
CA ARG A 65 0.42 -5.89 16.56
C ARG A 65 -0.93 -6.35 16.10
N ALA A 66 -0.97 -7.54 15.50
CA ALA A 66 -2.20 -8.22 15.15
C ALA A 66 -2.17 -9.62 15.78
N GLU A 67 -3.20 -9.93 16.54
CA GLU A 67 -3.42 -11.22 17.16
C GLU A 67 -4.76 -11.77 16.67
N ILE A 68 -4.84 -13.08 16.52
CA ILE A 68 -6.10 -13.77 16.21
C ILE A 68 -6.62 -14.32 17.54
N ASP A 69 -7.78 -13.84 17.95
CA ASP A 69 -8.47 -14.31 19.13
C ASP A 69 -9.02 -15.73 18.91
N ALA A 70 -9.29 -16.46 19.99
CA ALA A 70 -9.69 -17.88 19.93
C ALA A 70 -11.01 -18.12 19.17
N ASP A 71 -11.83 -17.08 19.02
CA ASP A 71 -13.07 -17.06 18.25
C ASP A 71 -12.88 -16.72 16.76
N GLY A 72 -11.63 -16.48 16.33
CA GLY A 72 -11.29 -16.05 14.98
C GLY A 72 -11.41 -14.53 14.76
N GLY A 73 -11.68 -13.75 15.81
CA GLY A 73 -11.60 -12.29 15.78
C GLY A 73 -10.16 -11.81 15.57
N TYR A 74 -10.01 -10.65 14.93
CA TYR A 74 -8.71 -9.99 14.83
C TYR A 74 -8.61 -8.90 15.88
N ARG A 75 -7.58 -8.95 16.70
CA ARG A 75 -7.22 -7.88 17.63
C ARG A 75 -6.03 -7.12 17.08
N ILE A 76 -6.24 -5.85 16.77
CA ILE A 76 -5.17 -4.96 16.30
C ILE A 76 -4.92 -3.91 17.38
N SER A 77 -3.67 -3.78 17.80
CA SER A 77 -3.26 -2.85 18.86
C SER A 77 -1.98 -2.11 18.48
N LEU A 78 -1.78 -0.94 19.09
CA LEU A 78 -0.54 -0.19 19.05
C LEU A 78 0.23 -0.46 20.35
N ALA A 79 1.36 -1.17 20.25
CA ALA A 79 2.14 -1.57 21.41
C ALA A 79 3.07 -0.45 21.90
N ASP A 80 3.53 -0.57 23.16
CA ASP A 80 4.58 0.28 23.74
C ASP A 80 4.27 1.79 23.73
N VAL A 81 2.98 2.15 23.82
CA VAL A 81 2.50 3.53 23.93
C VAL A 81 1.63 3.70 25.19
N ASP A 82 1.48 4.94 25.64
CA ASP A 82 0.60 5.27 26.75
C ASP A 82 -0.89 4.99 26.42
N GLU A 83 -1.69 4.77 27.46
CA GLU A 83 -3.11 4.41 27.35
C GLU A 83 -3.91 5.39 26.47
N ASN A 84 -3.67 6.69 26.59
CA ASN A 84 -4.35 7.70 25.78
C ASN A 84 -4.04 7.57 24.28
N VAL A 85 -2.81 7.20 23.92
CA VAL A 85 -2.40 7.00 22.52
C VAL A 85 -2.99 5.71 21.98
N SER A 86 -2.99 4.66 22.79
CA SER A 86 -3.62 3.37 22.46
C SER A 86 -5.13 3.53 22.23
N ALA A 87 -5.82 4.28 23.10
CA ALA A 87 -7.25 4.57 22.96
C ALA A 87 -7.53 5.38 21.69
N LEU A 88 -6.74 6.43 21.41
CA LEU A 88 -6.86 7.22 20.20
C LEU A 88 -6.66 6.37 18.93
N PHE A 89 -5.68 5.46 18.94
CA PHE A 89 -5.47 4.50 17.86
C PHE A 89 -6.69 3.59 17.65
N ALA A 90 -7.22 3.01 18.73
CA ALA A 90 -8.38 2.14 18.65
C ALA A 90 -9.62 2.87 18.10
N THR A 91 -9.89 4.08 18.58
CA THR A 91 -10.98 4.93 18.06
C THR A 91 -10.79 5.25 16.59
N ALA A 92 -9.59 5.70 16.17
CA ALA A 92 -9.34 6.05 14.78
C ALA A 92 -9.42 4.82 13.85
N LEU A 93 -9.02 3.64 14.32
CA LEU A 93 -9.13 2.40 13.55
C LEU A 93 -10.59 1.94 13.44
N ASP A 94 -11.38 2.07 14.51
CA ASP A 94 -12.83 1.77 14.50
C ASP A 94 -13.57 2.71 13.55
N GLU A 95 -13.29 4.01 13.56
CA GLU A 95 -13.86 4.98 12.62
C GLU A 95 -13.51 4.67 11.15
N LEU A 96 -12.27 4.19 10.90
CA LEU A 96 -11.81 3.85 9.56
C LEU A 96 -12.47 2.58 9.00
N LEU A 97 -12.68 1.58 9.85
CA LEU A 97 -13.22 0.26 9.47
C LEU A 97 -14.75 0.17 9.62
N GLY A 98 -15.32 1.03 10.46
CA GLY A 98 -16.72 1.07 10.78
C GLY A 98 -17.59 1.51 9.61
N PRO A 99 -18.92 1.35 9.74
CA PRO A 99 -19.86 1.86 8.75
C PRO A 99 -19.69 3.37 8.55
N VAL A 100 -19.73 3.80 7.29
CA VAL A 100 -19.72 5.23 6.96
C VAL A 100 -21.01 5.87 7.48
N ALA A 101 -20.89 6.66 8.54
CA ALA A 101 -21.99 7.43 9.13
C ALA A 101 -21.99 8.88 8.59
N ASP A 102 -21.43 9.83 9.34
CA ASP A 102 -21.33 11.25 8.98
C ASP A 102 -19.88 11.76 9.04
N PRO A 103 -18.95 11.19 8.25
CA PRO A 103 -17.55 11.59 8.31
C PRO A 103 -17.36 12.97 7.68
N ARG A 104 -16.47 13.78 8.27
CA ARG A 104 -16.11 15.09 7.71
C ARG A 104 -15.49 14.99 6.31
N TYR A 105 -14.74 13.92 6.06
CA TYR A 105 -14.10 13.65 4.77
C TYR A 105 -14.23 12.18 4.37
N LEU A 106 -14.43 11.93 3.08
CA LEU A 106 -14.39 10.60 2.46
C LEU A 106 -13.30 10.55 1.39
N LEU A 107 -12.42 9.55 1.47
CA LEU A 107 -11.34 9.39 0.51
C LEU A 107 -11.57 8.16 -0.39
N PRO A 108 -11.49 8.33 -1.72
CA PRO A 108 -11.56 7.22 -2.65
C PRO A 108 -10.20 6.50 -2.74
N ARG A 109 -10.23 5.19 -2.54
CA ARG A 109 -9.16 4.27 -2.92
C ARG A 109 -9.55 3.54 -4.20
N PHE A 110 -8.81 3.82 -5.28
CA PHE A 110 -8.96 3.12 -6.55
C PHE A 110 -8.23 1.78 -6.51
N GLN A 111 -8.95 0.70 -6.75
CA GLN A 111 -8.39 -0.64 -6.85
C GLN A 111 -8.35 -1.04 -8.34
N PRO A 112 -7.15 -1.34 -8.89
CA PRO A 112 -7.05 -1.80 -10.26
C PRO A 112 -7.65 -3.19 -10.40
N ASP A 113 -8.08 -3.53 -11.61
CA ASP A 113 -8.53 -4.88 -11.89
C ASP A 113 -7.38 -5.88 -11.77
N PRO A 114 -7.62 -7.07 -11.19
CA PRO A 114 -6.57 -8.07 -11.05
C PRO A 114 -6.13 -8.55 -12.43
N PRO A 115 -4.81 -8.57 -12.73
CA PRO A 115 -4.33 -9.21 -13.93
C PRO A 115 -4.59 -10.72 -13.87
N GLY A 116 -4.59 -11.37 -15.04
CA GLY A 116 -4.67 -12.82 -15.11
C GLY A 116 -3.55 -13.52 -14.34
N HIS A 117 -3.79 -14.74 -13.90
CA HIS A 117 -2.87 -15.49 -13.04
C HIS A 117 -1.70 -16.12 -13.81
N HIS A 118 -1.78 -16.23 -15.14
CA HIS A 118 -0.69 -16.83 -15.89
C HIS A 118 0.52 -15.89 -15.98
N PRO A 119 1.76 -16.42 -15.99
CA PRO A 119 2.97 -15.59 -16.09
C PRO A 119 2.99 -14.67 -17.33
N THR A 120 2.30 -15.04 -18.40
CA THR A 120 2.16 -14.21 -19.60
C THR A 120 1.28 -12.99 -19.35
N ASP A 121 0.16 -13.16 -18.64
CA ASP A 121 -0.75 -12.08 -18.27
C ASP A 121 -0.06 -11.09 -17.33
N LEU A 122 0.64 -11.60 -16.31
CA LEU A 122 1.43 -10.78 -15.38
C LEU A 122 2.51 -9.98 -16.11
N ARG A 123 3.25 -10.59 -17.04
CA ARG A 123 4.26 -9.87 -17.83
C ARG A 123 3.64 -8.79 -18.71
N SER A 124 2.49 -9.09 -19.35
CA SER A 124 1.77 -8.12 -20.18
C SER A 124 1.32 -6.92 -19.34
N ALA A 125 0.66 -7.18 -18.21
CA ALA A 125 0.20 -6.15 -17.30
C ALA A 125 1.35 -5.31 -16.73
N GLY A 126 2.45 -5.95 -16.32
CA GLY A 126 3.63 -5.25 -15.83
C GLY A 126 4.35 -4.45 -16.92
N ALA A 127 4.35 -4.90 -18.17
CA ALA A 127 4.88 -4.13 -19.29
C ALA A 127 4.06 -2.86 -19.56
N ARG A 128 2.72 -2.99 -19.60
CA ARG A 128 1.81 -1.85 -19.73
C ARG A 128 2.00 -0.84 -18.59
N TRP A 129 2.06 -1.32 -17.35
CA TRP A 129 2.24 -0.47 -16.19
C TRP A 129 3.58 0.29 -16.22
N LEU A 130 4.70 -0.39 -16.55
CA LEU A 130 6.00 0.24 -16.69
C LEU A 130 6.08 1.24 -17.87
N ALA A 131 5.23 1.07 -18.87
CA ALA A 131 5.08 2.01 -19.98
C ALA A 131 4.22 3.24 -19.63
N GLY A 132 3.67 3.31 -18.41
CA GLY A 132 2.81 4.41 -17.97
C GLY A 132 1.41 4.36 -18.55
N GLU A 133 0.97 3.22 -19.09
CA GLU A 133 -0.40 3.07 -19.56
C GLU A 133 -1.39 3.17 -18.39
N PRO A 134 -2.54 3.84 -18.58
CA PRO A 134 -3.60 3.85 -17.60
C PRO A 134 -4.03 2.43 -17.22
N LEU A 135 -4.19 2.20 -15.92
CA LEU A 135 -4.77 0.97 -15.40
C LEU A 135 -6.29 1.08 -15.43
N ASP A 136 -6.95 -0.02 -15.81
CA ASP A 136 -8.39 -0.15 -15.64
C ASP A 136 -8.74 -0.18 -14.15
N ARG A 137 -9.66 0.69 -13.73
CA ARG A 137 -10.03 0.92 -12.31
C ARG A 137 -11.53 0.73 -12.15
N THR A 138 -11.97 -0.51 -11.98
CA THR A 138 -13.39 -0.82 -11.96
C THR A 138 -13.99 -0.74 -10.55
N LYS A 139 -13.14 -0.74 -9.51
CA LYS A 139 -13.56 -0.68 -8.11
C LYS A 139 -13.03 0.56 -7.39
N ILE A 140 -13.95 1.32 -6.81
CA ILE A 140 -13.66 2.45 -5.92
C ILE A 140 -14.14 2.06 -4.52
N ILE A 141 -13.27 2.12 -3.54
CA ILE A 141 -13.61 1.92 -2.12
C ILE A 141 -13.50 3.28 -1.44
N TYR A 142 -14.55 3.70 -0.75
CA TYR A 142 -14.51 4.94 0.04
C TYR A 142 -14.21 4.61 1.49
N HIS A 143 -13.25 5.34 2.06
CA HIS A 143 -12.90 5.25 3.47
C HIS A 143 -13.26 6.57 4.16
N ALA A 144 -13.94 6.48 5.29
CA ALA A 144 -14.10 7.61 6.19
C ALA A 144 -12.72 8.03 6.69
N VAL A 145 -12.45 9.34 6.71
CA VAL A 145 -11.27 9.87 7.40
C VAL A 145 -11.62 9.97 8.88
N PRO A 146 -10.87 9.29 9.77
CA PRO A 146 -11.05 9.43 11.21
C PRO A 146 -11.09 10.88 11.68
N ASP A 147 -11.93 11.16 12.67
CA ASP A 147 -12.23 12.53 13.12
C ASP A 147 -10.99 13.26 13.61
N TYR A 148 -10.10 12.53 14.29
CA TYR A 148 -8.81 13.08 14.72
C TYR A 148 -8.02 13.65 13.52
N PHE A 149 -7.95 12.91 12.41
CA PHE A 149 -7.23 13.37 11.21
C PHE A 149 -7.99 14.50 10.51
N GLY A 150 -9.32 14.42 10.43
CA GLY A 150 -10.15 15.48 9.86
C GLY A 150 -10.03 16.81 10.64
N ALA A 151 -9.85 16.75 11.96
CA ALA A 151 -9.65 17.92 12.82
C ALA A 151 -8.21 18.46 12.78
N ASN A 152 -7.22 17.65 12.39
CA ASN A 152 -5.79 17.99 12.40
C ASN A 152 -5.17 18.00 10.99
N VAL A 153 -5.95 18.34 9.96
CA VAL A 153 -5.49 18.34 8.54
C VAL A 153 -4.19 19.11 8.34
N ASP A 154 -4.01 20.24 9.04
CA ASP A 154 -2.80 21.07 8.94
C ASP A 154 -1.52 20.32 9.33
N ARG A 155 -1.62 19.36 10.26
CA ARG A 155 -0.49 18.51 10.67
C ARG A 155 -0.20 17.38 9.69
N LEU A 156 -1.16 17.08 8.83
CA LEU A 156 -1.10 15.97 7.86
C LEU A 156 -0.88 16.45 6.42
N GLN A 157 -0.73 17.76 6.18
CA GLN A 157 -0.58 18.31 4.83
C GLN A 157 0.58 17.68 4.05
N HIS A 158 1.65 17.29 4.72
CA HIS A 158 2.80 16.63 4.09
C HIS A 158 2.47 15.23 3.53
N LEU A 159 1.40 14.59 3.99
CA LEU A 159 0.90 13.31 3.46
C LEU A 159 -0.06 13.49 2.27
N LEU A 160 -0.58 14.70 2.06
CA LEU A 160 -1.49 15.01 0.94
C LEU A 160 -0.75 15.31 -0.37
N VAL A 161 0.58 15.39 -0.35
CA VAL A 161 1.44 15.72 -1.50
C VAL A 161 2.09 14.48 -2.15
N GLY A 162 1.58 13.29 -1.84
CA GLY A 162 2.09 12.00 -2.35
C GLY A 162 1.65 11.66 -3.77
#